data_AF-A0A9Q3VW16-F1
#
_entry.id   AF-A0A9Q3VW16-F1
#
_cell.length_a   1.000
_cell.length_b   1.000
_cell.length_c   1.000
_cell.angle_alpha   90.00
_cell.angle_beta   90.00
_cell.angle_gamma   90.00
#
_symmetry.space_group_name_H-M   'P 1'
#
loop_
_entity.id
_entity.type
_entity.pdbx_description
1 polymer ?
#
loop_
_entity_poly.entity_id
_entity_poly.type
_entity_poly.pdbx_seq_one_letter_code
_entity_poly.pdbx_strand_id
1 'polypeptide(L)'
;MRQHPAYSVDVVPAPGWTSYRHRHRYQTFDVTGLLRPGPNVWGAHLADGWYRGLLGFNGGTRNLYGSHTGLFAELHITYADGTTHIVTTGPGWRAGIGPVVASGLYEGETYDARLGQPGWSAPGFDDSAPGLSGPCHFATR
;
A
#
# COMPACT_ATOMS: atom_id res chain seq x y z
N MET A 1 11.20 -23.21 -4.30
CA MET A 1 10.43 -21.95 -4.25
C MET A 1 11.27 -20.91 -3.52
N ARG A 2 11.84 -19.93 -4.23
CA ARG A 2 12.48 -18.78 -3.55
C ARG A 2 11.39 -17.75 -3.30
N GLN A 3 11.07 -17.51 -2.02
CA GLN A 3 10.32 -16.33 -1.63
C GLN A 3 11.24 -15.13 -1.92
N HIS A 4 10.82 -14.21 -2.79
CA HIS A 4 11.48 -12.92 -2.91
C HIS A 4 11.21 -12.16 -1.60
N PRO A 5 12.24 -11.68 -0.87
CA PRO A 5 12.00 -10.94 0.35
C PRO A 5 11.36 -9.60 -0.02
N ALA A 6 10.10 -9.42 0.34
CA ALA A 6 9.51 -8.09 0.40
C ALA A 6 10.24 -7.32 1.51
N TYR A 7 10.78 -6.15 1.19
CA TYR A 7 11.35 -5.27 2.20
C TYR A 7 10.22 -4.76 3.09
N SER A 8 10.19 -5.20 4.34
CA SER A 8 9.26 -4.71 5.35
C SER A 8 10.01 -3.70 6.22
N VAL A 9 9.43 -2.52 6.40
CA VAL A 9 9.94 -1.52 7.34
C VAL A 9 9.23 -1.70 8.68
N ASP A 10 9.99 -1.62 9.78
CA ASP A 10 9.50 -1.80 11.16
C ASP A 10 8.69 -0.60 11.69
N VAL A 11 7.91 0.08 10.84
CA VAL A 11 6.96 1.13 11.27
C VAL A 11 5.55 0.59 11.13
N VAL A 12 5.04 0.05 12.24
CA VAL A 12 3.69 -0.49 12.31
C VAL A 12 2.94 0.19 13.47
N PRO A 13 1.74 0.75 13.23
CA PRO A 13 1.08 1.04 11.95
C PRO A 13 1.46 2.43 11.39
N ALA A 14 2.02 2.45 10.17
CA ALA A 14 2.30 3.67 9.41
C ALA A 14 1.03 4.29 8.75
N PRO A 15 0.93 5.63 8.60
CA PRO A 15 1.82 6.68 9.11
C PRO A 15 1.46 7.15 10.54
N GLY A 16 0.63 6.37 11.25
CA GLY A 16 0.09 6.69 12.56
C GLY A 16 -1.21 7.52 12.53
N TRP A 17 -1.69 7.88 13.73
CA TRP A 17 -2.91 8.67 13.90
C TRP A 17 -2.60 10.15 14.11
N THR A 18 -3.16 11.00 13.26
CA THR A 18 -3.15 12.47 13.40
C THR A 18 -4.53 13.04 13.13
N SER A 19 -4.71 14.33 13.44
CA SER A 19 -5.86 15.09 12.95
C SER A 19 -5.74 15.26 11.44
N TYR A 20 -6.19 14.28 10.65
CA TYR A 20 -5.97 14.21 9.20
C TYR A 20 -6.45 15.47 8.46
N ARG A 21 -7.50 16.15 8.94
CA ARG A 21 -7.94 17.44 8.36
C ARG A 21 -6.91 18.57 8.44
N HIS A 22 -5.95 18.48 9.36
CA HIS A 22 -4.94 19.51 9.59
C HIS A 22 -3.52 19.04 9.22
N ARG A 23 -3.23 17.75 9.38
CA ARG A 23 -1.89 17.22 9.16
C ARG A 23 -1.94 15.75 8.74
N HIS A 24 -1.36 15.48 7.59
CA HIS A 24 -0.97 14.13 7.16
C HIS A 24 0.55 13.98 7.34
N ARG A 25 0.99 12.89 7.96
CA ARG A 25 2.41 12.54 8.02
C ARG A 25 2.76 11.67 6.82
N TYR A 26 3.95 11.87 6.28
CA TYR A 26 4.55 10.98 5.29
C TYR A 26 5.86 10.41 5.84
N GLN A 27 6.42 9.44 5.14
CA GLN A 27 7.68 8.80 5.48
C GLN A 27 8.58 8.79 4.25
N THR A 28 9.88 8.85 4.50
CA THR A 28 10.91 8.77 3.46
C THR A 28 11.79 7.57 3.75
N PHE A 29 12.05 6.78 2.73
CA PHE A 29 12.89 5.59 2.82
C PHE A 29 13.97 5.66 1.74
N ASP A 30 15.18 5.29 2.10
CA ASP A 30 16.22 5.01 1.12
C ASP A 30 15.95 3.60 0.54
N VAL A 31 15.65 3.57 -0.75
CA VAL A 31 15.37 2.33 -1.50
C VAL A 31 16.43 2.06 -2.58
N THR A 32 17.56 2.76 -2.55
CA THR A 32 18.60 2.64 -3.60
C THR A 32 19.07 1.19 -3.75
N GLY A 33 19.23 0.44 -2.66
CA GLY A 33 19.63 -0.96 -2.68
C GLY A 33 18.53 -1.96 -3.11
N LEU A 34 17.29 -1.50 -3.28
CA LEU A 34 16.14 -2.33 -3.69
C LEU A 34 15.87 -2.25 -5.19
N LEU A 35 16.35 -1.19 -5.85
CA LEU A 35 16.19 -1.01 -7.28
C LEU A 35 17.14 -1.93 -8.05
N ARG A 36 16.66 -2.45 -9.18
CA ARG A 36 17.47 -3.23 -10.12
C ARG A 36 17.47 -2.62 -11.52
N PRO A 37 18.49 -2.89 -12.35
CA PRO A 37 18.41 -2.61 -13.78
C PRO A 37 17.21 -3.32 -14.42
N GLY A 38 16.52 -2.64 -15.33
CA GLY A 38 15.33 -3.16 -16.01
C GLY A 38 14.03 -2.96 -15.22
N PRO A 39 13.03 -3.85 -15.38
CA PRO A 39 11.73 -3.71 -14.74
C PRO A 39 11.81 -3.75 -13.21
N ASN A 40 11.17 -2.78 -12.57
CA ASN A 40 10.91 -2.75 -11.13
C ASN A 40 9.41 -2.74 -10.92
N VAL A 41 8.96 -3.23 -9.77
CA VAL A 41 7.54 -3.14 -9.36
C VAL A 41 7.50 -2.48 -8.00
N TRP A 42 6.66 -1.46 -7.86
CA TRP A 42 6.36 -0.85 -6.58
C TRP A 42 4.90 -1.07 -6.23
N GLY A 43 4.63 -1.51 -5.00
CA GLY A 43 3.27 -1.61 -4.49
C GLY A 43 3.14 -1.59 -2.98
N ALA A 44 1.90 -1.47 -2.53
CA ALA A 44 1.55 -1.28 -1.12
C ALA A 44 0.23 -1.95 -0.76
N HIS A 45 0.11 -2.33 0.50
CA HIS A 45 -1.17 -2.66 1.13
C HIS A 45 -1.72 -1.40 1.81
N LEU A 46 -3.02 -1.14 1.60
CA LEU A 46 -3.76 -0.13 2.35
C LEU A 46 -4.63 -0.80 3.38
N ALA A 47 -4.94 -0.14 4.49
CA ALA A 47 -5.91 -0.60 5.46
C ALA A 47 -6.73 0.59 5.96
N ASP A 48 -7.91 0.33 6.50
CA ASP A 48 -8.82 1.38 6.98
C ASP A 48 -8.18 2.28 8.05
N GLY A 49 -7.39 1.67 8.94
CA GLY A 49 -6.68 2.34 10.02
C GLY A 49 -7.58 3.25 10.86
N TRP A 50 -6.99 4.30 11.44
CA TRP A 50 -7.77 5.34 12.14
C TRP A 50 -8.53 6.27 11.19
N TYR A 51 -8.16 6.30 9.91
CA TYR A 51 -8.75 7.22 8.94
C TYR A 51 -10.24 6.90 8.71
N ARG A 52 -10.56 5.62 8.54
CA ARG A 52 -11.95 5.19 8.28
C ARG A 52 -12.42 3.95 9.03
N GLY A 53 -11.54 3.31 9.82
CA GLY A 53 -11.91 2.18 10.67
C GLY A 53 -12.87 2.59 11.80
N LEU A 54 -13.35 1.59 12.54
CA LEU A 54 -14.20 1.79 13.71
C LEU A 54 -13.39 2.40 14.87
N LEU A 55 -13.85 3.53 15.40
CA LEU A 55 -13.17 4.23 16.50
C LEU A 55 -14.15 4.66 17.61
N GLY A 56 -13.66 4.68 18.85
CA GLY A 56 -14.39 5.14 20.02
C GLY A 56 -15.16 4.05 20.78
N PHE A 57 -15.83 4.48 21.85
CA PHE A 57 -16.59 3.61 22.76
C PHE A 57 -18.06 3.51 22.34
N ASN A 58 -18.86 2.70 23.06
CA ASN A 58 -20.31 2.55 22.87
C ASN A 58 -20.71 2.11 21.44
N GLY A 59 -19.95 1.17 20.87
CA GLY A 59 -20.17 0.67 19.51
C GLY A 59 -19.41 1.44 18.43
N GLY A 60 -18.82 2.60 18.75
CA GLY A 60 -17.90 3.33 17.89
C GLY A 60 -18.51 3.93 16.60
N THR A 61 -17.68 4.67 15.86
CA THR A 61 -18.05 5.32 14.60
C THR A 61 -17.02 5.00 13.52
N ARG A 62 -17.47 4.64 12.32
CA ARG A 62 -16.63 4.44 11.13
C ARG A 62 -16.55 5.71 10.28
N ASN A 63 -15.56 5.77 9.39
CA ASN A 63 -15.40 6.83 8.39
C ASN A 63 -15.32 8.25 8.97
N LEU A 64 -14.71 8.42 10.15
CA LEU A 64 -14.61 9.73 10.82
C LEU A 64 -13.89 10.80 9.98
N TYR A 65 -12.88 10.39 9.20
CA TYR A 65 -12.08 11.31 8.39
C TYR A 65 -12.35 11.19 6.89
N GLY A 66 -12.86 10.06 6.44
CA GLY A 66 -13.26 9.83 5.05
C GLY A 66 -13.82 8.43 4.82
N SER A 67 -14.39 8.21 3.64
CA SER A 67 -15.04 6.95 3.26
C SER A 67 -14.23 6.10 2.29
N HIS A 68 -13.00 6.50 1.95
CA HIS A 68 -12.12 5.77 1.03
C HIS A 68 -10.68 5.90 1.49
N THR A 69 -9.92 4.81 1.44
CA THR A 69 -8.47 4.84 1.60
C THR A 69 -7.81 5.26 0.29
N GLY A 70 -6.62 5.84 0.39
CA GLY A 70 -5.80 6.19 -0.76
C GLY A 70 -4.32 6.12 -0.41
N LEU A 71 -3.50 5.94 -1.43
CA LEU A 71 -2.05 6.03 -1.34
C LEU A 71 -1.61 7.35 -1.97
N PHE A 72 -0.76 8.08 -1.27
CA PHE A 72 0.02 9.17 -1.84
C PHE A 72 1.48 8.81 -1.70
N ALA A 73 2.18 8.65 -2.83
CA ALA A 73 3.58 8.26 -2.81
C ALA A 73 4.34 8.77 -4.02
N GLU A 74 5.61 9.09 -3.81
CA GLU A 74 6.57 9.48 -4.84
C GLU A 74 7.88 8.70 -4.66
N LEU A 75 8.43 8.20 -5.76
CA LEU A 75 9.74 7.57 -5.85
C LEU A 75 10.64 8.46 -6.70
N HIS A 76 11.70 8.97 -6.09
CA HIS A 76 12.68 9.84 -6.73
C HIS A 76 13.95 9.01 -7.02
N ILE A 77 14.32 8.89 -8.29
CA ILE A 77 15.49 8.12 -8.74
C ILE A 77 16.49 9.09 -9.34
N THR A 78 17.62 9.28 -8.69
CA THR A 78 18.73 10.08 -9.22
C THR A 78 19.79 9.17 -9.84
N TYR A 79 20.09 9.38 -11.12
CA TYR A 79 21.07 8.61 -11.87
C TYR A 79 22.48 9.17 -11.70
N ALA A 80 23.49 8.38 -12.10
CA ALA A 80 24.90 8.77 -11.99
C ALA A 80 25.26 10.01 -12.83
N ASP A 81 24.50 10.32 -13.87
CA ASP A 81 24.66 11.52 -14.69
C ASP A 81 24.02 12.78 -14.06
N GLY A 82 23.40 12.64 -12.89
CA GLY A 82 22.73 13.70 -12.16
C GLY A 82 21.27 13.95 -12.56
N THR A 83 20.74 13.22 -13.54
CA THR A 83 19.31 13.33 -13.90
C THR A 83 18.42 12.67 -12.85
N THR A 84 17.19 13.18 -12.69
CA THR A 84 16.20 12.62 -11.77
C THR A 84 14.94 12.21 -12.49
N HIS A 85 14.46 11.00 -12.21
CA HIS A 85 13.17 10.50 -12.64
C HIS A 85 12.26 10.33 -11.41
N ILE A 86 11.06 10.91 -11.48
CA ILE A 86 10.06 10.84 -10.42
C ILE A 86 8.89 9.98 -10.88
N VAL A 87 8.58 8.94 -10.11
CA VAL A 87 7.41 8.07 -10.30
C VAL A 87 6.42 8.33 -9.17
N THR A 88 5.17 8.66 -9.50
CA THR A 88 4.14 9.03 -8.51
C THR A 88 2.91 8.12 -8.58
N THR A 89 2.12 8.10 -7.51
CA THR A 89 0.75 7.57 -7.52
C THR A 89 -0.11 8.27 -8.58
N GLY A 90 -0.86 7.52 -9.40
CA GLY A 90 -1.65 8.09 -10.50
C GLY A 90 -2.42 7.06 -11.34
N PRO A 91 -2.97 7.45 -12.51
CA PRO A 91 -3.87 6.61 -13.33
C PRO A 91 -3.26 5.30 -13.86
N GLY A 92 -1.93 5.17 -13.87
CA GLY A 92 -1.24 3.95 -14.30
C GLY A 92 -1.23 2.83 -13.25
N TRP A 93 -1.72 3.09 -12.04
CA TRP A 93 -1.74 2.13 -10.95
C TRP A 93 -2.98 1.24 -11.02
N ARG A 94 -2.79 -0.06 -10.75
CA ARG A 94 -3.88 -1.02 -10.60
C ARG A 94 -4.06 -1.46 -9.16
N ALA A 95 -5.28 -1.85 -8.80
CA ALA A 95 -5.62 -2.28 -7.46
C ALA A 95 -6.34 -3.62 -7.45
N GLY A 96 -6.19 -4.38 -6.38
CA GLY A 96 -6.83 -5.69 -6.25
C GLY A 96 -7.15 -6.04 -4.82
N ILE A 97 -7.92 -7.11 -4.65
CA ILE A 97 -8.15 -7.72 -3.34
C ILE A 97 -7.00 -8.68 -3.07
N GLY A 98 -6.37 -8.52 -1.90
CA GLY A 98 -5.34 -9.41 -1.41
C GLY A 98 -5.85 -10.41 -0.39
N PRO A 99 -4.94 -11.14 0.29
CA PRO A 99 -5.32 -12.12 1.28
C PRO A 99 -5.87 -11.51 2.59
N VAL A 100 -5.64 -10.22 2.84
CA VAL A 100 -6.29 -9.49 3.95
C VAL A 100 -7.69 -9.08 3.52
N VAL A 101 -8.73 -9.74 4.03
CA VAL A 101 -10.13 -9.51 3.63
C VAL A 101 -10.87 -8.55 4.55
N ALA A 102 -10.39 -8.38 5.78
CA ALA A 102 -10.85 -7.37 6.71
C ALA A 102 -9.70 -6.99 7.66
N SER A 103 -9.57 -5.71 7.97
CA SER A 103 -8.56 -5.21 8.91
C SER A 103 -9.13 -4.02 9.70
N GLY A 104 -9.35 -4.22 10.99
CA GLY A 104 -9.86 -3.20 11.92
C GLY A 104 -9.02 -3.12 13.18
N LEU A 105 -8.80 -1.89 13.67
CA LEU A 105 -7.99 -1.65 14.89
C LEU A 105 -8.58 -2.30 16.14
N TYR A 106 -9.91 -2.42 16.22
CA TYR A 106 -10.60 -3.08 17.34
C TYR A 106 -11.10 -4.48 17.00
N GLU A 107 -11.38 -4.74 15.73
CA GLU A 107 -12.02 -5.96 15.24
C GLU A 107 -11.00 -7.06 14.86
N GLY A 108 -9.72 -6.70 14.78
CA GLY A 108 -8.66 -7.59 14.34
C GLY A 108 -8.54 -7.66 12.82
N GLU A 109 -7.82 -8.67 12.34
CA GLU A 109 -7.59 -8.91 10.92
C GLU A 109 -8.08 -10.31 10.54
N THR A 110 -8.76 -10.41 9.40
CA THR A 110 -9.12 -11.68 8.76
C THR A 110 -8.26 -11.88 7.52
N TYR A 111 -7.55 -13.01 7.47
CA TYR A 111 -6.63 -13.36 6.39
C TYR A 111 -7.05 -14.67 5.71
N ASP A 112 -7.29 -14.64 4.41
CA ASP A 112 -7.53 -15.82 3.57
C ASP A 112 -6.35 -16.06 2.62
N ALA A 113 -5.51 -17.03 2.97
CA ALA A 113 -4.32 -17.39 2.18
C ALA A 113 -4.66 -17.85 0.76
N ARG A 114 -5.89 -18.31 0.48
CA ARG A 114 -6.31 -18.76 -0.85
C ARG A 114 -6.45 -17.61 -1.84
N LEU A 115 -6.60 -16.38 -1.33
CA LEU A 115 -6.64 -15.15 -2.12
C LEU A 115 -5.24 -14.53 -2.32
N GLY A 116 -4.19 -15.16 -1.79
CA GLY A 116 -2.83 -14.73 -2.04
C GLY A 116 -2.50 -14.76 -3.53
N GLN A 117 -1.83 -13.71 -4.01
CA GLN A 117 -1.36 -13.59 -5.39
C GLN A 117 0.17 -13.67 -5.39
N PRO A 118 0.77 -14.87 -5.52
CA PRO A 118 2.22 -15.00 -5.54
C PRO A 118 2.85 -14.16 -6.65
N GLY A 119 3.87 -13.38 -6.30
CA GLY A 119 4.60 -12.55 -7.27
C GLY A 119 3.95 -11.21 -7.61
N TRP A 120 2.84 -10.81 -6.97
CA TRP A 120 2.17 -9.52 -7.23
C TRP A 120 3.12 -8.30 -7.15
N SER A 121 4.13 -8.37 -6.27
CA SER A 121 5.14 -7.35 -6.05
C SER A 121 6.42 -7.56 -6.87
N ALA A 122 6.36 -8.37 -7.93
CA ALA A 122 7.47 -8.66 -8.82
C ALA A 122 7.10 -8.40 -10.29
N PRO A 123 8.06 -8.00 -11.15
CA PRO A 123 7.85 -7.84 -12.57
C PRO A 123 7.39 -9.14 -13.23
N GLY A 124 6.58 -8.99 -14.27
CA GLY A 124 5.99 -10.11 -15.01
C GLY A 124 4.75 -10.70 -14.35
N PHE A 125 4.26 -10.11 -13.26
CA PHE A 125 2.94 -10.43 -12.72
C PHE A 125 1.84 -10.06 -13.73
N ASP A 126 0.88 -10.96 -13.90
CA ASP A 126 -0.30 -10.72 -14.74
C ASP A 126 -1.38 -9.99 -13.94
N ASP A 127 -1.49 -8.68 -14.20
CA ASP A 127 -2.46 -7.79 -13.59
C ASP A 127 -3.69 -7.52 -14.48
N SER A 128 -3.95 -8.40 -15.46
CA SER A 128 -5.07 -8.30 -16.39
C SER A 128 -6.36 -9.00 -15.91
N ALA A 129 -6.28 -9.78 -14.83
CA ALA A 129 -7.41 -10.59 -14.36
C ALA A 129 -8.64 -9.73 -13.96
N PRO A 130 -9.87 -10.15 -14.33
CA PRO A 130 -11.10 -9.49 -13.89
C PRO A 130 -11.28 -9.57 -12.37
N GLY A 131 -11.65 -8.46 -11.71
CA GLY A 131 -11.84 -8.40 -10.25
C GLY A 131 -10.88 -7.46 -9.51
N LEU A 132 -9.94 -6.85 -10.24
CA LEU A 132 -9.03 -5.79 -9.77
C LEU A 132 -9.72 -4.40 -9.66
N SER A 133 -10.98 -4.37 -9.22
CA SER A 133 -11.78 -3.12 -9.13
C SER A 133 -12.60 -3.03 -7.83
N GLY A 134 -12.06 -3.54 -6.73
CA GLY A 134 -12.60 -3.43 -5.36
C GLY A 134 -11.72 -2.55 -4.45
N PRO A 135 -12.10 -2.32 -3.18
CA PRO A 135 -11.31 -1.51 -2.24
C PRO A 135 -9.85 -1.95 -2.27
N CYS A 136 -8.99 -0.98 -2.60
CA CYS A 136 -7.67 -1.23 -3.17
C CYS A 136 -6.70 -1.80 -2.13
N HIS A 137 -6.20 -3.01 -2.36
CA HIS A 137 -5.07 -3.58 -1.62
C HIS A 137 -3.93 -3.99 -2.54
N PHE A 138 -3.74 -3.35 -3.70
CA PHE A 138 -2.50 -3.41 -4.46
C PHE A 138 -2.35 -2.13 -5.27
N ALA A 139 -1.14 -1.88 -5.74
CA ALA A 139 -0.81 -0.67 -6.43
C ALA A 139 0.42 -1.07 -7.30
N THR A 140 0.35 -1.12 -8.64
CA THR A 140 1.44 -1.57 -9.53
C THR A 140 1.95 -0.47 -10.48
N ARG A 141 3.28 -0.35 -10.60
CA ARG A 141 4.03 -0.11 -11.84
C ARG A 141 5.44 -0.67 -11.68
#